data_AF-A0A2W4R471-F1
#
_entry.id   AF-A0A2W4R471-F1
#
_cell.length_a   1.000
_cell.length_b   1.000
_cell.length_c   1.000
_cell.angle_alpha   90.00
_cell.angle_beta   90.00
_cell.angle_gamma   90.00
#
_symmetry.space_group_name_H-M   'P 1'
#
loop_
_entity.id
_entity.type
_entity.pdbx_description
1 polymer ?
#
loop_
_entity_poly.entity_id
_entity_poly.type
_entity_poly.pdbx_seq_one_letter_code
_entity_poly.pdbx_strand_id
1 'polypeptide(L)'
;MRHHLSGRQLSRNSSHRRALLRNMSVSLLRHETIRTTVAKAKELRRVVEPLITLAKNDTEAGRRLAFARLRDAEVVEKLFTDLGPRFKSRPGGYTRILRMMPRPGDSAPMALMQLVEGPAAQAAAEPEAPKKTSRRRTKAAPEAEAAEGEAKPRRSRKKAAAA
;
A
#
# COMPACT_ATOMS: atom_id res chain seq x y z
N MET A 1 11.44 -23.31 -26.93
CA MET A 1 11.07 -22.17 -26.04
C MET A 1 9.68 -22.41 -25.45
N ARG A 2 9.39 -21.87 -24.28
CA ARG A 2 8.07 -21.95 -23.64
C ARG A 2 7.16 -20.82 -24.14
N HIS A 3 6.66 -20.94 -25.37
CA HIS A 3 5.77 -19.94 -25.97
C HIS A 3 4.42 -19.88 -25.23
N HIS A 4 3.82 -18.69 -25.09
CA HIS A 4 2.51 -18.43 -24.46
C HIS A 4 2.35 -18.79 -22.96
N LEU A 5 3.43 -19.09 -22.23
CA LEU A 5 3.36 -19.32 -20.79
C LEU A 5 3.28 -18.00 -20.01
N SER A 6 2.05 -17.59 -19.67
CA SER A 6 1.80 -16.40 -18.84
C SER A 6 1.71 -16.74 -17.35
N GLY A 7 2.35 -15.92 -16.51
CA GLY A 7 2.32 -16.05 -15.05
C GLY A 7 3.39 -16.98 -14.48
N ARG A 8 3.38 -17.14 -13.15
CA ARG A 8 4.36 -17.90 -12.37
C ARG A 8 3.79 -19.22 -11.87
N GLN A 9 4.60 -20.28 -11.94
CA GLN A 9 4.22 -21.60 -11.44
C GLN A 9 4.26 -21.71 -9.91
N LEU A 10 5.04 -20.85 -9.23
CA LEU A 10 5.21 -20.84 -7.77
C LEU A 10 5.66 -22.20 -7.18
N SER A 11 6.46 -22.95 -7.96
CA SER A 11 6.96 -24.29 -7.62
C SER A 11 5.86 -25.26 -7.17
N ARG A 12 4.69 -25.19 -7.81
CA ARG A 12 3.50 -26.00 -7.49
C ARG A 12 2.87 -26.59 -8.75
N ASN A 13 2.16 -27.70 -8.58
CA ASN A 13 1.27 -28.23 -9.60
C ASN A 13 0.05 -27.30 -9.81
N SER A 14 -0.74 -27.55 -10.85
CA SER A 14 -1.87 -26.68 -11.23
C SER A 14 -2.98 -26.63 -10.17
N SER A 15 -3.34 -27.77 -9.57
CA SER A 15 -4.39 -27.87 -8.55
C SER A 15 -4.01 -27.13 -7.27
N HIS A 16 -2.81 -27.37 -6.74
CA HIS A 16 -2.30 -26.69 -5.55
C HIS A 16 -2.11 -25.20 -5.82
N ARG A 17 -1.63 -24.79 -7.00
CA ARG A 17 -1.53 -23.36 -7.33
C ARG A 17 -2.90 -22.67 -7.30
N ARG A 18 -3.94 -23.29 -7.86
CA ARG A 18 -5.32 -22.77 -7.83
C ARG A 18 -5.84 -22.66 -6.39
N ALA A 19 -5.63 -23.70 -5.57
CA ALA A 19 -6.04 -23.68 -4.16
C ALA A 19 -5.31 -22.59 -3.36
N LEU A 20 -4.00 -22.44 -3.55
CA LEU A 20 -3.20 -21.41 -2.89
C LEU A 20 -3.68 -20.00 -3.23
N LEU A 21 -3.94 -19.72 -4.51
CA LEU A 21 -4.43 -18.41 -4.95
C LEU A 21 -5.85 -18.13 -4.44
N ARG A 22 -6.71 -19.15 -4.40
CA ARG A 22 -8.04 -19.07 -3.79
C ARG A 22 -7.94 -18.66 -2.32
N ASN A 23 -7.16 -19.41 -1.53
CA ASN A 23 -7.02 -19.16 -0.09
C ASN A 23 -6.45 -17.76 0.18
N MET A 24 -5.41 -17.33 -0.55
CA MET A 24 -4.87 -15.97 -0.40
C MET A 24 -5.87 -14.89 -0.83
N SER A 25 -6.72 -15.14 -1.83
CA SER A 25 -7.77 -14.20 -2.24
C SER A 25 -8.82 -14.05 -1.15
N VAL A 26 -9.27 -15.15 -0.57
CA VAL A 26 -10.19 -15.18 0.57
C VAL A 26 -9.58 -14.40 1.75
N SER A 27 -8.33 -14.70 2.13
CA SER A 27 -7.65 -13.97 3.21
C SER A 27 -7.50 -12.47 2.94
N LEU A 28 -7.17 -12.09 1.70
CA LEU A 28 -7.03 -10.67 1.34
C LEU A 28 -8.37 -9.93 1.39
N LEU A 29 -9.45 -10.53 0.89
CA LEU A 29 -10.77 -9.88 0.92
C LEU A 29 -11.35 -9.82 2.34
N ARG A 30 -11.05 -10.83 3.17
CA ARG A 30 -11.46 -10.88 4.58
C ARG A 30 -10.75 -9.80 5.40
N HIS A 31 -9.42 -9.76 5.35
CA HIS A 31 -8.60 -8.90 6.22
C HIS A 31 -8.11 -7.60 5.57
N GLU A 32 -8.37 -7.41 4.27
CA GLU A 32 -7.97 -6.24 3.45
C GLU A 32 -6.44 -6.04 3.31
N THR A 33 -5.65 -6.77 4.08
CA THR A 33 -4.19 -6.77 4.09
C THR A 33 -3.64 -8.16 4.36
N ILE A 34 -2.60 -8.57 3.64
CA ILE A 34 -1.86 -9.82 3.89
C ILE A 34 -0.37 -9.63 3.67
N ARG A 35 0.45 -10.39 4.41
CA ARG A 35 1.91 -10.46 4.20
C ARG A 35 2.26 -11.73 3.44
N THR A 36 2.94 -11.61 2.32
CA THR A 36 3.32 -12.75 1.47
C THR A 36 4.61 -12.48 0.71
N THR A 37 5.06 -13.40 -0.16
CA THR A 37 6.25 -13.16 -0.99
C THR A 37 5.89 -12.33 -2.22
N VAL A 38 6.86 -11.56 -2.74
CA VAL A 38 6.65 -10.69 -3.91
C VAL A 38 6.09 -11.47 -5.11
N ALA A 39 6.57 -12.70 -5.34
CA ALA A 39 6.10 -13.55 -6.44
C ALA A 39 4.62 -13.93 -6.26
N LYS A 40 4.20 -14.30 -5.05
CA LYS A 40 2.81 -14.65 -4.74
C LYS A 40 1.89 -13.44 -4.84
N ALA A 41 2.30 -12.29 -4.31
CA ALA A 41 1.53 -11.04 -4.38
C ALA A 41 1.26 -10.61 -5.83
N LYS A 42 2.28 -10.69 -6.70
CA LYS A 42 2.14 -10.33 -8.12
C LYS A 42 1.15 -11.23 -8.87
N GLU A 43 1.15 -12.53 -8.59
CA GLU A 43 0.15 -13.45 -9.18
C GLU A 43 -1.24 -13.24 -8.58
N LEU A 44 -1.34 -12.95 -7.29
CA LEU A 44 -2.61 -12.72 -6.61
C LEU A 44 -3.39 -11.56 -7.23
N ARG A 45 -2.71 -10.50 -7.69
CA ARG A 45 -3.34 -9.37 -8.41
C ARG A 45 -4.22 -9.81 -9.58
N ARG A 46 -3.74 -10.77 -10.38
CA ARG A 46 -4.45 -11.28 -11.56
C ARG A 46 -5.76 -11.97 -11.19
N VAL A 47 -5.88 -12.47 -9.97
CA VAL A 47 -7.07 -13.18 -9.48
C VAL A 47 -8.02 -12.22 -8.76
N VAL A 48 -7.50 -11.35 -7.91
CA VAL A 48 -8.31 -10.49 -7.03
C VAL A 48 -8.89 -9.28 -7.76
N GLU A 49 -8.15 -8.64 -8.67
CA GLU A 49 -8.67 -7.44 -9.34
C GLU A 49 -9.92 -7.72 -10.18
N PRO A 50 -10.00 -8.80 -10.98
CA PRO A 50 -11.24 -9.15 -11.67
C PRO A 50 -12.41 -9.48 -10.73
N LEU A 51 -12.15 -9.98 -9.51
CA LEU A 51 -13.21 -10.24 -8.53
C LEU A 51 -13.81 -8.94 -8.01
N ILE A 52 -12.99 -7.93 -7.71
CA ILE A 52 -13.46 -6.61 -7.28
C ILE A 52 -14.18 -5.89 -8.43
N THR A 53 -13.68 -6.00 -9.67
CA THR A 53 -14.39 -5.46 -10.84
C THR A 53 -15.76 -6.10 -11.01
N LEU A 54 -15.88 -7.43 -10.83
CA LEU A 54 -17.16 -8.13 -10.87
C LEU A 54 -18.13 -7.61 -9.80
N ALA A 55 -17.62 -7.30 -8.61
CA ALA A 55 -18.40 -6.85 -7.47
C ALA A 55 -19.03 -5.47 -7.61
N LYS A 56 -18.56 -4.64 -8.56
CA LYS A 56 -19.10 -3.29 -8.79
C LYS A 56 -20.54 -3.31 -9.29
N ASN A 57 -20.90 -4.33 -10.05
CA ASN A 57 -22.23 -4.53 -10.60
C ASN A 57 -22.83 -5.76 -9.94
N ASP A 58 -23.66 -5.53 -8.94
CA ASP A 58 -24.29 -6.61 -8.20
C ASP A 58 -25.34 -7.32 -9.07
N THR A 59 -25.02 -8.55 -9.45
CA THR A 59 -25.88 -9.43 -10.25
C THR A 59 -25.81 -10.84 -9.67
N GLU A 60 -26.91 -11.57 -9.73
CA GLU A 60 -26.94 -12.94 -9.19
C GLU A 60 -25.94 -13.87 -9.90
N ALA A 61 -25.82 -13.73 -11.23
CA ALA A 61 -24.81 -14.42 -12.02
C ALA A 61 -23.37 -14.07 -11.56
N GLY A 62 -23.12 -12.80 -11.24
CA GLY A 62 -21.84 -12.34 -10.68
C GLY A 62 -21.54 -12.98 -9.32
N ARG A 63 -22.52 -13.01 -8.41
CA ARG A 63 -22.39 -13.67 -7.10
C ARG A 63 -22.10 -15.16 -7.24
N ARG A 64 -22.80 -15.88 -8.13
CA ARG A 64 -22.56 -17.30 -8.43
C ARG A 64 -21.14 -17.54 -8.98
N LEU A 65 -20.67 -16.67 -9.88
CA LEU A 65 -19.31 -16.75 -10.44
C LEU A 65 -18.23 -16.49 -9.38
N ALA A 66 -18.44 -15.49 -8.51
CA ALA A 66 -17.54 -15.19 -7.40
C ALA A 66 -17.46 -16.39 -6.42
N PHE A 67 -18.60 -16.98 -6.07
CA PHE A 67 -18.66 -18.16 -5.21
C PHE A 67 -17.94 -19.36 -5.82
N ALA A 68 -18.10 -19.62 -7.13
CA ALA A 68 -17.39 -20.71 -7.79
C ALA A 68 -15.85 -20.57 -7.68
N ARG A 69 -15.35 -19.33 -7.64
CA ARG A 69 -13.92 -19.00 -7.53
C ARG A 69 -13.41 -19.01 -6.09
N LEU A 70 -14.15 -18.43 -5.14
CA LEU A 70 -13.72 -18.25 -3.74
C LEU A 70 -14.12 -19.40 -2.82
N ARG A 71 -15.30 -20.00 -3.02
CA ARG A 71 -15.89 -21.06 -2.19
C ARG A 71 -16.08 -20.68 -0.71
N ASP A 72 -16.29 -19.40 -0.44
CA ASP A 72 -16.56 -18.83 0.88
C ASP A 72 -17.73 -17.85 0.73
N ALA A 73 -18.84 -18.10 1.42
CA ALA A 73 -20.07 -17.30 1.30
C ALA A 73 -19.94 -15.94 2.00
N GLU A 74 -19.32 -15.90 3.19
CA GLU A 74 -19.14 -14.68 3.99
C GLU A 74 -18.30 -13.65 3.23
N VAL A 75 -17.22 -14.12 2.60
CA VAL A 75 -16.33 -13.25 1.83
C VAL A 75 -16.98 -12.78 0.54
N VAL A 76 -17.82 -13.61 -0.10
CA VAL A 76 -18.60 -13.18 -1.27
C VAL A 76 -19.60 -12.12 -0.86
N GLU A 77 -20.28 -12.28 0.27
CA GLU A 77 -21.18 -11.25 0.78
C GLU A 77 -20.44 -9.92 1.00
N LYS A 78 -19.35 -9.93 1.78
CA LYS A 78 -18.50 -8.74 2.01
C LYS A 78 -18.02 -8.09 0.70
N LEU A 79 -17.67 -8.91 -0.29
CA LEU A 79 -17.18 -8.44 -1.58
C LEU A 79 -18.23 -7.58 -2.31
N PHE A 80 -19.51 -7.98 -2.31
CA PHE A 80 -20.57 -7.25 -3.00
C PHE A 80 -21.21 -6.15 -2.14
N THR A 81 -21.27 -6.31 -0.82
CA THR A 81 -21.92 -5.34 0.07
C THR A 81 -21.04 -4.14 0.41
N ASP A 82 -19.76 -4.37 0.67
CA ASP A 82 -18.81 -3.33 1.12
C ASP A 82 -17.80 -2.95 0.02
N LEU A 83 -17.03 -3.95 -0.46
CA LEU A 83 -15.90 -3.67 -1.35
C LEU A 83 -16.33 -3.20 -2.75
N GLY A 84 -17.40 -3.76 -3.31
CA GLY A 84 -17.92 -3.38 -4.64
C GLY A 84 -18.29 -1.90 -4.73
N PRO A 85 -19.19 -1.40 -3.85
CA PRO A 85 -19.54 0.02 -3.79
C PRO A 85 -18.36 0.93 -3.51
N ARG A 86 -17.47 0.55 -2.59
CA ARG A 86 -16.27 1.33 -2.22
C ARG A 86 -15.38 1.63 -3.43
N PHE A 87 -15.11 0.63 -4.26
CA PHE A 87 -14.24 0.79 -5.42
C PHE A 87 -14.96 1.22 -6.71
N LYS A 88 -16.25 1.59 -6.66
CA LYS A 88 -17.05 1.87 -7.85
C LYS A 88 -16.49 3.01 -8.71
N SER A 89 -15.99 4.08 -8.08
CA SER A 89 -15.40 5.26 -8.74
C SER A 89 -14.02 5.01 -9.36
N ARG A 90 -13.30 3.98 -8.91
CA ARG A 90 -11.92 3.71 -9.33
C ARG A 90 -11.88 2.82 -10.57
N PRO A 91 -11.28 3.22 -11.72
CA PRO A 91 -11.31 2.40 -12.94
C PRO A 91 -10.54 1.07 -12.84
N GLY A 92 -9.53 0.97 -11.97
CA GLY A 92 -8.75 -0.25 -11.76
C GLY A 92 -7.64 -0.08 -10.72
N GLY A 93 -6.84 -1.13 -10.53
CA GLY A 93 -5.72 -1.09 -9.58
C GLY A 93 -6.17 -0.99 -8.12
N TYR A 94 -7.09 -1.86 -7.70
CA TYR A 94 -7.64 -1.86 -6.33
C TYR A 94 -6.65 -2.37 -5.28
N THR A 95 -5.52 -2.96 -5.71
CA THR A 95 -4.55 -3.58 -4.82
C THR A 95 -3.17 -2.90 -4.91
N ARG A 96 -2.52 -2.72 -3.76
CA ARG A 96 -1.16 -2.21 -3.63
C ARG A 96 -0.23 -3.30 -3.12
N ILE A 97 0.97 -3.38 -3.67
CA ILE A 97 2.05 -4.25 -3.21
C ILE A 97 3.16 -3.34 -2.72
N LEU A 98 3.44 -3.39 -1.42
CA LEU A 98 4.55 -2.70 -0.79
C LEU A 98 5.65 -3.73 -0.50
N ARG A 99 6.88 -3.43 -0.89
CA ARG A 99 8.01 -4.31 -0.57
C ARG A 99 8.33 -4.21 0.92
N MET A 100 8.68 -5.34 1.51
CA MET A 100 9.13 -5.43 2.90
C MET A 100 10.56 -5.92 2.94
N MET A 101 11.16 -5.90 4.14
CA MET A 101 12.44 -6.55 4.37
C MET A 101 12.35 -8.05 4.01
N PRO A 102 13.40 -8.63 3.39
CA PRO A 102 13.47 -10.07 3.17
C PRO A 102 13.28 -10.85 4.47
N ARG A 103 12.72 -12.05 4.33
CA ARG A 103 12.48 -12.93 5.46
C ARG A 103 13.80 -13.44 6.04
N PRO A 104 13.96 -13.46 7.38
CA PRO A 104 15.14 -14.07 8.00
C PRO A 104 15.16 -15.58 7.75
N GLY A 105 16.35 -16.13 7.45
CA GLY A 105 16.55 -17.55 7.18
C GLY A 105 16.72 -17.87 5.69
N ASP A 106 15.69 -17.64 4.87
CA ASP A 106 15.71 -17.95 3.43
C ASP A 106 15.92 -16.71 2.53
N SER A 107 16.03 -15.52 3.12
CA SER A 107 16.16 -14.24 2.42
C SER A 107 15.08 -14.02 1.34
N ALA A 108 13.91 -14.64 1.48
CA ALA A 108 12.85 -14.52 0.49
C ALA A 108 12.31 -13.07 0.44
N PRO A 109 12.15 -12.47 -0.75
CA PRO A 109 11.64 -11.11 -0.87
C PRO A 109 10.16 -11.07 -0.47
N MET A 110 9.87 -10.36 0.62
CA MET A 110 8.52 -10.22 1.18
C MET A 110 7.81 -8.97 0.65
N ALA A 111 6.49 -9.01 0.68
CA ALA A 111 5.63 -7.90 0.36
C ALA A 111 4.37 -7.88 1.22
N LEU A 112 3.91 -6.69 1.54
CA LEU A 112 2.58 -6.43 2.07
C LEU A 112 1.65 -6.17 0.89
N MET A 113 0.62 -7.00 0.74
CA MET A 113 -0.43 -6.80 -0.24
C MET A 113 -1.68 -6.29 0.45
N GLN A 114 -2.18 -5.13 0.02
CA GLN A 114 -3.30 -4.44 0.64
C GLN A 114 -4.28 -3.89 -0.39
N LEU A 115 -5.52 -3.66 0.02
CA LEU A 115 -6.45 -2.84 -0.73
C LEU A 115 -6.04 -1.35 -0.67
N VAL A 116 -6.33 -0.59 -1.73
CA VAL A 116 -5.86 0.80 -1.86
C VAL A 116 -6.60 1.76 -0.94
N GLU A 117 -7.93 1.69 -0.94
CA GLU A 117 -8.74 2.41 0.03
C GLU A 117 -8.80 1.54 1.27
N GLY A 118 -8.69 2.14 2.47
CA GLY A 118 -8.91 1.49 3.76
C GLY A 118 -10.37 1.62 4.21
N PRO A 119 -10.83 0.85 5.22
CA PRO A 119 -12.19 1.00 5.72
C PRO A 119 -12.38 2.44 6.20
N ALA A 120 -13.56 3.01 5.98
CA ALA A 120 -13.85 4.44 6.16
C ALA A 120 -13.80 4.95 7.63
N ALA A 121 -13.03 4.30 8.51
CA ALA A 121 -12.71 4.80 9.83
C ALA A 121 -11.45 5.69 9.76
N GLN A 122 -11.68 6.99 9.94
CA GLN A 122 -10.68 8.02 10.27
C GLN A 122 -9.78 8.50 9.12
N ALA A 123 -10.39 8.93 8.02
CA ALA A 123 -9.84 10.10 7.34
C ALA A 123 -10.12 11.30 8.27
N ALA A 124 -9.14 11.62 9.11
CA ALA A 124 -9.10 12.90 9.77
C ALA A 124 -9.32 13.99 8.71
N ALA A 125 -10.34 14.80 8.92
CA ALA A 125 -10.46 16.10 8.28
C ALA A 125 -9.26 16.94 8.73
N GLU A 126 -8.17 16.91 7.96
CA GLU A 126 -7.21 18.01 7.96
C GLU A 126 -7.83 19.13 7.13
N PRO A 127 -8.11 20.31 7.69
CA PRO A 127 -8.53 21.45 6.90
C PRO A 127 -7.38 21.88 5.99
N GLU A 128 -7.66 21.98 4.69
CA GLU A 128 -6.73 22.53 3.71
C GLU A 128 -6.25 23.93 4.15
N ALA A 129 -4.95 24.04 4.47
CA ALA A 129 -4.31 25.32 4.68
C ALA A 129 -4.30 26.10 3.33
N PRO A 130 -4.77 27.36 3.29
CA PRO A 130 -4.85 28.10 2.05
C PRO A 130 -3.47 28.43 1.49
N LYS A 131 -3.29 28.16 0.19
CA LYS A 131 -2.12 28.49 -0.62
C LYS A 131 -1.85 30.01 -0.55
N LYS A 132 -0.74 30.43 0.07
CA LYS A 132 -0.22 31.80 -0.06
C LYS A 132 0.33 32.00 -1.47
N THR A 133 -0.49 32.58 -2.33
CA THR A 133 -0.08 33.18 -3.60
C THR A 133 0.35 34.63 -3.39
N SER A 134 1.51 34.95 -3.96
CA SER A 134 1.95 36.28 -4.39
C SER A 134 2.06 37.40 -3.35
N ARG A 135 3.29 37.86 -3.15
CA ARG A 135 3.62 39.27 -3.43
C ARG A 135 5.12 39.43 -3.65
N ARG A 136 5.48 39.35 -4.93
CA ARG A 136 6.66 40.02 -5.48
C ARG A 136 6.38 41.52 -5.39
N ARG A 137 7.11 42.23 -4.53
CA ARG A 137 7.34 43.67 -4.67
C ARG A 137 8.83 43.93 -4.64
N THR A 138 9.28 44.46 -5.76
CA THR A 138 10.62 44.95 -6.04
C THR A 138 10.86 46.34 -5.45
N LYS A 139 12.12 46.56 -5.05
CA LYS A 139 12.99 47.75 -5.21
C LYS A 139 13.08 48.83 -4.11
N ALA A 140 14.38 49.12 -3.84
CA ALA A 140 15.08 50.30 -3.29
C ALA A 140 14.98 50.53 -1.75
N ALA A 141 16.00 50.25 -0.90
CA ALA A 141 17.39 50.74 -0.75
C ALA A 141 17.50 52.17 -0.14
N PRO A 142 18.57 52.56 0.58
CA PRO A 142 19.56 51.84 1.40
C PRO A 142 19.79 52.51 2.78
N GLU A 143 20.52 51.87 3.73
CA GLU A 143 21.45 52.59 4.63
C GLU A 143 22.39 51.58 5.31
N ALA A 144 23.67 51.95 5.32
CA ALA A 144 24.77 51.22 5.91
C ALA A 144 25.18 51.96 7.18
N GLU A 145 25.42 51.24 8.27
CA GLU A 145 26.40 51.65 9.27
C GLU A 145 26.96 50.40 9.97
N ALA A 146 28.27 50.43 10.14
CA ALA A 146 29.11 49.37 10.67
C ALA A 146 29.57 49.72 12.09
N ALA A 147 30.21 48.74 12.73
CA ALA A 147 30.91 48.78 14.03
C ALA A 147 29.96 48.71 15.25
N GLU A 148 30.24 47.98 16.34
CA GLU A 148 31.52 47.62 16.95
C GLU A 148 31.28 46.61 18.10
N GLY A 149 32.26 45.72 18.38
CA GLY A 149 32.54 45.10 19.69
C GLY A 149 31.50 44.10 20.26
N GLU A 150 31.83 42.98 20.91
CA GLU A 150 33.06 42.47 21.49
C GLU A 150 32.98 40.93 21.47
N ALA A 151 34.06 40.29 21.03
CA ALA A 151 34.39 38.95 21.49
C ALA A 151 35.34 39.11 22.68
N LYS A 152 35.05 38.50 23.83
CA LYS A 152 36.11 37.81 24.57
C LYS A 152 35.62 36.53 25.26
N PRO A 153 36.45 35.47 25.19
CA PRO A 153 36.17 34.12 25.66
C PRO A 153 36.72 33.90 27.08
N ARG A 154 36.40 32.77 27.70
CA ARG A 154 37.19 32.07 28.74
C ARG A 154 36.37 30.85 29.21
N ARG A 155 36.90 29.67 29.43
CA ARG A 155 38.27 29.15 29.35
C ARG A 155 38.14 27.64 29.49
N SER A 156 38.84 26.90 28.65
CA SER A 156 39.16 25.50 28.86
C SER A 156 40.12 25.34 30.05
N ARG A 157 40.00 24.19 30.75
CA ARG A 157 41.05 23.40 31.44
C ARG A 157 40.31 22.25 32.15
N LYS A 158 40.22 21.04 31.60
CA LYS A 158 41.22 19.99 31.36
C LYS A 158 41.86 19.45 32.65
N LYS A 159 41.57 18.17 32.90
CA LYS A 159 42.35 17.09 33.57
C LYS A 159 42.51 17.08 35.10
N ALA A 160 42.07 15.97 35.72
CA ALA A 160 42.85 14.96 36.49
C ALA A 160 41.81 14.07 37.23
N ALA A 161 41.70 12.75 36.98
CA ALA A 161 42.57 11.64 37.40
C ALA A 161 42.50 11.30 38.90
N ALA A 162 42.19 10.02 39.17
CA ALA A 162 42.49 9.19 40.35
C ALA A 162 41.72 9.43 41.67
N ALA A 163 40.90 8.45 42.07
CA ALA A 163 41.17 7.50 43.16
C ALA A 163 40.06 6.43 43.18
#